data_AF-A0A2Z3JCG7-F1
#
_entry.id   AF-A0A2Z3JCG7-F1
#
_cell.length_a   1.000
_cell.length_b   1.000
_cell.length_c   1.000
_cell.angle_alpha   90.00
_cell.angle_beta   90.00
_cell.angle_gamma   90.00
#
_symmetry.space_group_name_H-M   'P 1'
#
loop_
_entity.id
_entity.type
_entity.pdbx_description
1 polymer ?
#
loop_
_entity_poly.entity_id
_entity_poly.type
_entity_poly.pdbx_seq_one_letter_code
_entity_poly.pdbx_strand_id
1 'polypeptide(L)' 'MNETQQVECVWVPGTSDRVRLRLANHVIECRLSLVAKVFGRQFVDDLYLRGRASCSSSKQQLAMFA' A
#
# COMPACT_ATOMS: atom_id res chain seq x y z
N MET A 1 -0.31 18.78 -13.52
CA MET A 1 -1.09 18.25 -12.38
C MET A 1 -0.73 16.78 -12.24
N ASN A 2 -0.13 16.37 -11.12
CA ASN A 2 0.17 14.95 -10.91
C ASN A 2 -1.17 14.22 -10.67
N GLU A 3 -1.53 13.32 -11.59
CA GLU A 3 -2.70 12.45 -11.41
C GLU A 3 -2.49 11.58 -10.17
N THR A 4 -3.46 11.62 -9.25
CA THR A 4 -3.48 10.79 -8.04
C THR A 4 -4.54 9.72 -8.17
N GLN A 5 -4.29 8.57 -7.54
CA GLN A 5 -5.20 7.43 -7.55
C GLN A 5 -5.35 6.88 -6.14
N GLN A 6 -6.54 6.39 -5.82
CA GLN A 6 -6.79 5.70 -4.56
C GLN A 6 -6.06 4.35 -4.51
N VAL A 7 -5.52 4.06 -3.34
CA VAL A 7 -4.84 2.80 -3.00
C VAL A 7 -5.49 2.26 -1.74
N GLU A 8 -5.85 0.99 -1.75
CA GLU A 8 -6.20 0.25 -0.54
C GLU A 8 -5.13 -0.80 -0.26
N CYS A 9 -4.73 -0.93 1.00
CA CYS A 9 -3.76 -1.90 1.48
C CYS A 9 -4.41 -2.81 2.51
N VAL A 10 -4.21 -4.11 2.35
CA VAL A 10 -4.68 -5.15 3.29
C VAL A 10 -3.60 -6.21 3.49
N TRP A 11 -3.67 -6.94 4.60
CA TRP A 11 -2.78 -8.08 4.86
C TRP A 11 -3.01 -9.23 3.88
N VAL A 12 -1.94 -9.93 3.50
CA VAL A 12 -2.06 -11.25 2.88
C VAL A 12 -2.27 -12.29 4.00
N PRO A 13 -3.36 -13.08 3.97
CA PRO A 13 -3.62 -14.07 5.02
C PRO A 13 -2.47 -15.06 5.21
N GLY A 14 -2.17 -15.41 6.46
CA GLY A 14 -1.10 -16.35 6.79
C GLY A 14 0.32 -15.76 6.70
N THR A 15 0.45 -14.45 6.52
CA THR A 15 1.75 -13.76 6.47
C THR A 15 1.79 -12.60 7.48
N SER A 16 3.00 -12.25 7.92
CA SER A 16 3.24 -11.08 8.78
C SER A 16 4.04 -9.97 8.11
N ASP A 17 4.61 -10.24 6.93
CA ASP A 17 5.47 -9.31 6.18
C ASP A 17 4.95 -9.00 4.78
N ARG A 18 3.80 -9.56 4.35
CA ARG A 18 3.21 -9.34 3.03
C ARG A 18 1.86 -8.64 3.11
N VAL A 19 1.68 -7.74 2.15
CA VAL A 19 0.47 -6.94 2.02
C VAL A 19 0.07 -6.87 0.56
N ARG A 20 -1.23 -6.69 0.34
CA ARG A 20 -1.85 -6.55 -0.96
C ARG A 20 -2.28 -5.09 -1.14
N LEU A 21 -1.73 -4.45 -2.16
CA LEU A 21 -2.14 -3.13 -2.63
C LEU A 21 -3.16 -3.30 -3.75
N ARG A 22 -4.35 -2.76 -3.58
CA ARG A 22 -5.39 -2.66 -4.60
C ARG A 22 -5.34 -1.27 -5.21
N LEU A 23 -5.08 -1.27 -6.51
CA LEU A 23 -5.05 -0.10 -7.38
C LEU A 23 -6.26 -0.19 -8.31
N ALA A 24 -6.59 0.90 -9.01
CA ALA A 24 -7.78 0.96 -9.86
C ALA A 24 -7.85 -0.19 -10.88
N ASN A 25 -6.70 -0.58 -11.45
CA ASN A 25 -6.66 -1.53 -12.56
C ASN A 25 -5.90 -2.83 -12.25
N HIS A 26 -5.27 -2.95 -11.08
CA HIS A 26 -4.48 -4.13 -10.73
C HIS A 26 -4.26 -4.26 -9.22
N VAL A 27 -3.75 -5.43 -8.84
CA VAL A 27 -3.44 -5.79 -7.47
C VAL A 27 -1.98 -6.18 -7.39
N ILE A 28 -1.25 -5.65 -6.42
CA ILE A 28 0.16 -5.95 -6.19
C ILE A 28 0.30 -6.57 -4.81
N GLU A 29 1.02 -7.69 -4.71
CA GLU A 29 1.48 -8.22 -3.43
C GLU A 29 2.94 -7.86 -3.22
N CYS A 30 3.24 -7.19 -2.11
CA CYS A 30 4.58 -6.68 -1.84
C CYS A 30 4.95 -6.85 -0.36
N ARG A 31 6.21 -6.58 -0.03
CA ARG A 31 6.67 -6.57 1.36
C ARG A 31 6.15 -5.34 2.08
N LEU A 32 5.76 -5.53 3.34
CA LEU A 32 5.36 -4.45 4.25
C LEU A 32 6.45 -3.38 4.38
N SER A 33 7.72 -3.78 4.33
CA SER A 33 8.86 -2.85 4.39
C SER A 33 8.91 -1.88 3.20
N LEU A 34 8.46 -2.31 2.01
CA LEU A 34 8.36 -1.44 0.84
C LEU A 34 7.21 -0.43 1.00
N VAL A 35 6.07 -0.89 1.53
CA VAL A 35 4.94 -0.02 1.89
C VAL A 35 5.36 1.03 2.92
N ALA A 36 6.10 0.64 3.96
CA ALA A 36 6.63 1.56 4.96
C ALA A 36 7.55 2.62 4.34
N LYS A 37 8.37 2.23 3.34
CA LYS A 37 9.27 3.14 2.63
C LYS A 37 8.53 4.15 1.74
N VAL A 38 7.43 3.74 1.10
CA VAL A 38 6.72 4.58 0.12
C VAL A 38 5.62 5.43 0.76
N PHE A 39 4.89 4.90 1.74
CA PHE A 39 3.76 5.58 2.38
C PHE A 39 4.05 6.02 3.82
N GLY A 40 5.20 5.64 4.37
CA GLY A 40 5.62 6.04 5.70
C GLY A 40 5.03 5.19 6.82
N ARG A 41 5.49 5.48 8.05
CA ARG A 41 5.17 4.69 9.23
C ARG A 41 3.69 4.76 9.63
N GLN A 42 3.08 5.93 9.53
CA GLN A 42 1.69 6.14 9.94
C GLN A 42 0.71 5.25 9.14
N PHE A 43 0.95 5.09 7.84
CA PHE A 43 0.15 4.20 7.00
C PHE A 43 0.23 2.74 7.44
N VAL A 44 1.42 2.30 7.87
CA VAL A 44 1.64 0.95 8.38
C VAL A 44 0.97 0.78 9.75
N ASP A 45 1.03 1.77 10.62
CA ASP A 45 0.36 1.73 11.92
C ASP A 45 -1.16 1.61 11.75
N ASP A 46 -1.76 2.38 10.83
CA ASP A 46 -3.18 2.25 10.49
C ASP A 46 -3.53 0.85 9.98
N LEU A 47 -2.68 0.28 9.11
CA LEU A 47 -2.85 -1.08 8.59
C LEU A 47 -2.80 -2.14 9.71
N TYR A 48 -1.89 -2.00 10.67
CA TYR A 48 -1.81 -2.90 11.82
C TYR A 48 -3.03 -2.78 12.72
N LEU A 49 -3.46 -1.56 13.02
CA LEU A 49 -4.55 -1.30 13.96
C LEU A 49 -5.93 -1.66 13.38
N ARG A 50 -6.12 -1.49 12.08
CA ARG A 50 -7.45 -1.63 11.43
C ARG A 50 -7.54 -2.81 10.48
N GLY A 51 -6.44 -3.53 10.25
CA GLY A 51 -6.34 -4.59 9.24
C GLY A 51 -6.38 -4.09 7.78
N ARG A 52 -6.55 -2.78 7.57
CA ARG A 52 -6.59 -2.11 6.27
C ARG A 52 -6.12 -0.67 6.39
N ALA A 53 -5.52 -0.13 5.33
CA ALA A 53 -5.17 1.28 5.20
C ALA A 53 -5.47 1.78 3.78
N SER A 54 -5.77 3.07 3.62
CA SER A 54 -6.06 3.65 2.30
C SER A 54 -5.49 5.04 2.16
N CYS A 55 -5.01 5.39 0.98
CA CYS A 55 -4.47 6.72 0.68
C CYS A 55 -4.64 7.11 -0.79
N SER A 56 -4.52 8.40 -1.09
CA SER A 56 -4.33 8.87 -2.45
C SER A 56 -2.84 8.91 -2.77
N SER A 57 -2.42 8.29 -3.87
CA SER A 57 -1.01 8.19 -4.26
C SER A 57 -0.77 8.67 -5.69
N SER A 58 0.39 9.26 -5.92
CA SER A 58 0.83 9.67 -7.26
C SER A 58 1.29 8.48 -8.10
N LYS A 59 1.21 8.59 -9.44
CA LYS A 59 1.80 7.59 -10.35
C LYS A 59 3.29 7.31 -10.05
N GLN A 60 4.05 8.32 -9.63
CA GLN A 60 5.47 8.19 -9.28
C GLN A 60 5.69 7.34 -8.02
N GLN A 61 4.90 7.54 -6.96
CA GLN A 61 4.95 6.69 -5.78
C GLN A 61 4.53 5.25 -6.11
N LEU A 62 3.52 5.08 -6.96
CA LEU A 62 3.06 3.76 -7.38
C LEU A 62 4.09 2.99 -8.22
N ALA A 63 4.89 3.70 -9.03
CA ALA A 63 5.97 3.09 -9.80
C ALA A 63 7.07 2.45 -8.94
N MET A 64 7.15 2.78 -7.65
CA MET A 64 8.10 2.17 -6.70
C MET A 64 7.73 0.73 -6.31
N PHE A 65 6.54 0.25 -6.70
CA PHE A 65 6.05 -1.11 -6.46
C PHE A 65 6.13 -2.04 -7.68
N ALA A 66 6.68 -1.55 -8.79
CA ALA A 66 6.94 -2.32 -10.01
C ALA A 66 8.28 -3.06 -9.98
#